data_AF-A0A1G7RW79-F1
#
_entry.id   AF-A0A1G7RW79-F1
#
_cell.length_a   1.000
_cell.length_b   1.000
_cell.length_c   1.000
_cell.angle_alpha   90.00
_cell.angle_beta   90.00
_cell.angle_gamma   90.00
#
_symmetry.space_group_name_H-M   'P 1'
#
loop_
_entity.id
_entity.type
_entity.pdbx_description
1 polymer ?
#
loop_
_entity_poly.entity_id
_entity_poly.type
_entity_poly.pdbx_seq_one_letter_code
_entity_poly.pdbx_strand_id
1 'polypeptide(L)' 'MPTVLREKGFRFYFYSHEPNEPPHVHVDKGGASAKFWLQTGGVASATGFSAHDLTALHRLVRERRMKLLEAWHDFFGT' A
#
# COMPACT_ATOMS: atom_id res chain seq x y z
N MET A 1 4.12 13.53 0.17
CA MET A 1 3.70 12.14 0.48
C MET A 1 3.08 12.07 1.86
N PRO A 2 1.75 12.18 2.00
CA PRO A 2 1.11 11.84 3.25
C PRO A 2 1.29 10.35 3.53
N THR A 3 1.66 10.03 4.76
CA THR A 3 1.68 8.64 5.23
C THR A 3 0.27 8.31 5.71
N VAL A 4 -0.32 7.29 5.11
CA VAL A 4 -1.71 6.88 5.35
C VAL A 4 -1.81 6.03 6.61
N LEU A 5 -0.83 5.13 6.79
CA LEU A 5 -0.78 4.21 7.91
C LEU A 5 0.67 3.86 8.25
N ARG A 6 0.95 3.63 9.53
CA ARG A 6 2.18 2.97 9.99
C ARG A 6 1.81 1.85 10.93
N GLU A 7 2.22 0.62 10.61
CA GLU A 7 1.89 -0.55 11.41
C GLU A 7 3.03 -1.56 11.33
N LYS A 8 3.50 -2.07 12.48
CA LYS A 8 4.61 -3.06 12.57
C LYS A 8 5.89 -2.65 11.81
N GLY A 9 6.17 -1.34 11.73
CA GLY A 9 7.32 -0.79 11.01
C GLY A 9 7.14 -0.68 9.49
N PHE A 10 5.99 -1.08 8.95
CA PHE A 10 5.60 -0.81 7.56
C PHE A 10 4.99 0.58 7.45
N ARG A 11 5.42 1.35 6.46
CA ARG A 11 4.91 2.69 6.16
C ARG A 11 4.10 2.64 4.87
N PHE A 12 2.80 2.93 4.97
CA PHE A 12 1.86 2.98 3.85
C PHE A 12 1.69 4.43 3.38
N TYR A 13 1.78 4.67 2.08
CA TYR A 13 1.66 6.02 1.51
C TYR A 13 1.21 5.98 0.05
N PHE A 14 0.80 7.15 -0.46
CA PHE A 14 0.38 7.35 -1.84
C PHE A 14 1.27 8.40 -2.54
N TYR A 15 1.47 8.23 -3.85
CA TYR A 15 2.13 9.23 -4.70
C TYR A 15 1.07 10.05 -5.45
N SER A 16 1.17 11.37 -5.37
CA SER A 16 0.20 12.28 -6.02
C SER A 16 0.24 12.32 -7.54
N HIS A 17 1.19 11.65 -8.19
CA HIS A 17 1.47 11.78 -9.63
C HIS A 17 1.20 10.47 -10.41
N GLU A 18 0.25 9.64 -9.94
CA GLU A 18 -0.18 8.40 -10.60
C GLU A 18 -1.71 8.40 -10.92
N PRO A 19 -2.25 9.37 -11.69
CA PRO A 19 -3.70 9.53 -11.86
C PRO A 19 -4.39 8.46 -12.74
N ASN A 20 -3.65 7.74 -13.57
CA ASN A 20 -4.19 6.73 -14.50
C ASN A 20 -4.09 5.29 -13.98
N GLU A 21 -3.69 5.10 -12.73
CA GLU A 21 -3.58 3.76 -12.16
C GLU A 21 -4.76 3.42 -11.24
N PRO A 22 -5.16 2.14 -11.18
CA PRO A 22 -6.19 1.71 -10.24
C PRO A 22 -5.75 1.96 -8.78
N PRO A 23 -6.71 2.01 -7.83
CA PRO A 23 -6.42 2.25 -6.42
C PRO A 23 -5.33 1.33 -5.88
N HIS A 24 -4.25 1.92 -5.37
CA HIS A 24 -3.08 1.17 -4.89
C HIS A 24 -2.41 1.83 -3.69
N VAL A 25 -1.55 1.10 -3.00
CA VAL A 25 -0.77 1.62 -1.87
C VAL A 25 0.68 1.22 -2.00
N HIS A 26 1.58 2.15 -1.70
CA HIS A 26 3.01 1.88 -1.58
C HIS A 26 3.36 1.63 -0.12
N VAL A 27 4.24 0.67 0.11
CA VAL A 27 4.63 0.20 1.43
C VAL A 27 6.14 0.05 1.52
N ASP A 28 6.74 0.78 2.45
CA ASP A 28 8.17 0.70 2.72
C ASP A 28 8.48 0.14 4.12
N LYS A 29 9.57 -0.61 4.25
CA LYS A 29 10.15 -1.03 5.53
C LYS A 29 11.63 -1.35 5.37
N GLY A 30 12.49 -0.63 6.10
CA GLY A 30 13.91 -1.00 6.25
C GLY A 30 14.70 -1.12 4.94
N GLY A 31 14.39 -0.31 3.92
CA GLY A 31 15.02 -0.36 2.60
C GLY A 31 14.33 -1.30 1.60
N ALA A 32 13.26 -2.00 2.01
CA ALA A 32 12.37 -2.73 1.13
C ALA A 32 11.13 -1.89 0.78
N SER A 33 10.62 -2.09 -0.43
CA SER A 33 9.50 -1.34 -1.02
C SER A 33 8.54 -2.27 -1.75
N ALA A 34 7.24 -2.05 -1.61
CA ALA A 34 6.20 -2.84 -2.26
C ALA A 34 5.01 -1.99 -2.66
N LYS A 35 4.35 -2.39 -3.74
CA LYS A 35 3.14 -1.77 -4.28
C LYS A 35 2.04 -2.83 -4.27
N PHE A 36 0.87 -2.48 -3.76
CA PHE A 36 -0.29 -3.35 -3.66
C PHE A 36 -1.52 -2.71 -4.28
N TRP A 37 -2.27 -3.48 -5.06
CA TRP A 37 -3.55 -3.06 -5.61
C TRP A 37 -4.64 -3.20 -4.55
N LEU A 38 -5.36 -2.11 -4.25
CA LEU A 38 -6.46 -2.12 -3.29
C LEU A 38 -7.75 -2.70 -3.90
N GLN A 39 -7.90 -2.66 -5.22
CA GLN A 39 -9.04 -3.26 -5.91
C GLN A 39 -9.01 -4.79 -5.88
N THR A 40 -7.87 -5.41 -6.22
CA THR A 40 -7.74 -6.87 -6.28
C THR A 40 -7.15 -7.46 -5.01
N GLY A 41 -6.48 -6.65 -4.18
CA GLY A 41 -5.70 -7.10 -3.03
C GLY A 41 -4.33 -7.69 -3.38
N GLY A 42 -3.99 -7.76 -4.67
CA GLY A 42 -2.76 -8.38 -5.14
C GLY A 42 -1.51 -7.51 -4.95
N VAL A 43 -0.35 -8.16 -4.85
CA VAL A 43 0.96 -7.50 -4.95
C VAL A 43 1.15 -7.06 -6.41
N ALA A 44 1.34 -5.77 -6.63
CA ALA A 44 1.69 -5.21 -7.94
C ALA A 44 3.19 -5.35 -8.21
N SER A 45 3.99 -5.03 -7.20
CA SER A 45 5.45 -5.13 -7.23
C SER A 45 5.98 -5.21 -5.81
N ALA A 46 7.09 -5.90 -5.60
CA ALA A 46 7.81 -5.88 -4.33
C ALA A 46 9.30 -6.08 -4.55
N THR A 47 10.11 -5.35 -3.80
CA THR A 47 11.57 -5.40 -3.88
C THR A 47 12.14 -5.32 -2.48
N GLY A 48 13.10 -6.20 -2.17
CA GLY A 48 13.75 -6.28 -0.86
C GLY A 48 12.92 -6.95 0.24
N PHE A 49 11.65 -7.29 0.00
CA PHE A 49 10.83 -8.02 0.97
C PHE A 49 11.06 -9.53 0.91
N SER A 50 11.16 -10.16 2.08
CA SER A 50 11.13 -11.61 2.20
C SER A 50 9.74 -12.16 1.91
N ALA A 51 9.63 -13.43 1.53
CA ALA A 51 8.33 -14.09 1.34
C ALA A 51 7.44 -14.04 2.62
N HIS A 52 8.07 -14.06 3.80
CA HIS A 52 7.38 -13.94 5.08
C HIS A 52 6.81 -12.53 5.28
N ASP A 53 7.60 -11.49 5.01
CA ASP A 53 7.13 -10.10 5.09
C ASP A 53 6.02 -9.84 4.07
N LEU A 54 6.13 -10.37 2.85
CA LEU A 54 5.08 -10.26 1.82
C LEU A 54 3.78 -10.89 2.27
N THR A 55 3.84 -12.06 2.89
CA THR A 55 2.65 -12.73 3.41
C THR A 55 1.99 -11.91 4.52
N ALA A 56 2.80 -11.36 5.44
CA ALA A 56 2.32 -10.49 6.50
C ALA A 56 1.71 -9.19 5.95
N LEU A 57 2.37 -8.56 4.96
CA LEU A 57 1.90 -7.37 4.27
C LEU A 57 0.58 -7.62 3.54
N HIS A 58 0.49 -8.72 2.80
CA HIS A 58 -0.73 -9.08 2.08
C HIS A 58 -1.92 -9.25 3.02
N ARG A 59 -1.70 -9.90 4.18
CA ARG A 59 -2.72 -9.98 5.23
C ARG A 59 -3.10 -8.60 5.78
N LEU A 60 -2.10 -7.77 6.05
CA LEU A 60 -2.30 -6.43 6.61
C LEU A 60 -3.08 -5.52 5.65
N VAL A 61 -2.69 -5.50 4.37
CA VAL A 61 -3.38 -4.75 3.30
C VAL A 61 -4.82 -5.24 3.17
N ARG A 62 -5.06 -6.55 3.24
CA ARG A 62 -6.42 -7.11 3.17
C ARG A 62 -7.27 -6.75 4.40
N GLU A 63 -6.71 -6.79 5.60
CA GLU A 63 -7.38 -6.40 6.86
C GLU A 63 -7.68 -4.89 6.90
N ARG A 64 -6.79 -4.07 6.33
CA ARG A 64 -6.92 -2.59 6.29
C ARG A 64 -7.47 -2.06 4.96
N ARG A 65 -7.92 -2.94 4.06
CA ARG A 65 -8.28 -2.61 2.67
C ARG A 65 -9.29 -1.48 2.58
N MET A 66 -10.37 -1.54 3.37
CA MET A 66 -11.41 -0.51 3.35
C MET A 66 -10.85 0.86 3.71
N LYS A 67 -10.11 0.95 4.82
CA LYS A 67 -9.49 2.20 5.28
C LYS A 67 -8.49 2.78 4.27
N LEU A 68 -7.70 1.91 3.63
CA LEU A 68 -6.76 2.34 2.59
C LEU A 68 -7.49 2.83 1.34
N LEU A 69 -8.60 2.19 0.97
CA LEU A 69 -9.41 2.58 -0.19
C LEU A 69 -10.15 3.90 0.07
N GLU A 70 -10.71 4.09 1.27
CA GLU A 70 -11.28 5.38 1.70
C GLU A 70 -10.23 6.49 1.65
N ALA A 71 -9.05 6.26 2.21
CA ALA A 71 -7.96 7.24 2.16
C ALA A 71 -7.48 7.53 0.73
N TRP A 72 -7.52 6.53 -0.17
CA TRP A 72 -7.21 6.72 -1.58
C TRP A 72 -8.26 7.63 -2.24
N HIS A 73 -9.55 7.39 -2.00
CA HIS A 73 -10.62 8.23 -2.52
C HIS A 73 -10.57 9.65 -1.95
N ASP A 74 -10.24 9.82 -0.67
CA ASP A 74 -10.05 11.15 -0.07
C ASP A 74 -8.88 11.91 -0.70
N PHE A 75 -7.80 11.19 -1.04
CA PHE A 75 -6.59 11.79 -1.61
C PHE A 75 -6.67 12.10 -3.12
N PHE A 76 -7.35 11.26 -3.91
CA PHE A 76 -7.46 11.40 -5.38
C PHE A 76 -8.85 11.81 -5.88
N GLY A 77 -9.88 11.75 -5.03
CA GLY A 77 -11.27 12.03 -5.39
C GLY A 77 -11.69 13.49 -5.27
N THR A 78 -10.73 14.42 -5.16
CA THR A 78 -10.96 15.87 -5.21
C THR A 78 -10.41 16.43 -6.52
#